data_AF-A0A1I4RYR2-F1
#
_entry.id   AF-A0A1I4RYR2-F1
#
_cell.length_a   1.000
_cell.length_b   1.000
_cell.length_c   1.000
_cell.angle_alpha   90.00
_cell.angle_beta   90.00
_cell.angle_gamma   90.00
#
_symmetry.space_group_name_H-M   'P 1'
#
loop_
_entity.id
_entity.type
_entity.pdbx_description
1 polymer ?
#
loop_
_entity_poly.entity_id
_entity_poly.type
_entity_poly.pdbx_seq_one_letter_code
_entity_poly.pdbx_strand_id
1 'polypeptide(L)'
;MPRMMLNDEYWSKLEKILLQESIYNKRNLRMTVEGILYRMRVGCPWRDLPRVFGCWNSIYKRFNAWSLSRKWLNIFKALAVDPDWEWRFMDGSYVKAHQHSAGAASQESQAIGKSRAGNTTKIHLAIDG
;
A
#
# COMPACT_ATOMS: atom_id res chain seq x y z
N MET A 1 2.09 20.74 -12.39
CA MET A 1 1.12 20.54 -11.31
C MET A 1 1.30 19.13 -10.75
N PRO A 2 1.19 18.91 -9.43
CA PRO A 2 1.26 17.57 -8.85
C PRO A 2 0.13 16.69 -9.41
N ARG A 3 0.41 15.41 -9.65
CA ARG A 3 -0.58 14.45 -10.14
C ARG A 3 -1.59 14.15 -9.03
N MET A 4 -2.85 14.49 -9.26
CA MET A 4 -3.97 14.06 -8.41
C MET A 4 -4.14 12.55 -8.53
N MET A 5 -4.43 11.88 -7.42
CA MET A 5 -4.55 10.42 -7.38
C MET A 5 -6.01 9.96 -7.48
N LEU A 6 -6.97 10.79 -7.07
CA LEU A 6 -8.38 10.43 -7.04
C LEU A 6 -9.13 11.09 -8.22
N ASN A 7 -9.58 10.25 -9.15
CA ASN A 7 -10.64 10.65 -10.07
C ASN A 7 -11.98 10.81 -9.32
N ASP A 8 -13.01 11.31 -9.99
CA ASP A 8 -14.30 11.60 -9.35
C ASP A 8 -15.03 10.33 -8.89
N GLU A 9 -14.85 9.22 -9.60
CA GLU A 9 -15.44 7.93 -9.23
C GLU A 9 -14.84 7.40 -7.91
N TYR A 10 -13.51 7.32 -7.83
CA TYR A 10 -12.80 6.89 -6.63
C TYR A 10 -13.04 7.84 -5.46
N TRP A 11 -13.11 9.14 -5.73
CA TRP A 11 -13.48 10.12 -4.71
C TRP A 11 -14.88 9.85 -4.16
N SER A 12 -15.88 9.60 -5.02
CA SER A 12 -17.25 9.32 -4.58
C SER A 12 -17.35 8.06 -3.71
N LYS A 13 -16.60 7.00 -4.04
CA LYS A 13 -16.52 5.78 -3.22
C LYS A 13 -15.85 6.06 -1.88
N LEU A 14 -14.69 6.73 -1.88
CA LEU A 14 -13.95 7.06 -0.67
C LEU A 14 -14.75 7.99 0.25
N GLU A 15 -15.44 8.99 -0.30
CA GLU A 15 -16.24 9.95 0.46
C GLU A 15 -17.31 9.26 1.31
N LYS A 16 -17.96 8.22 0.79
CA LYS A 16 -18.95 7.43 1.53
C LYS A 16 -18.33 6.73 2.74
N ILE A 17 -17.13 6.16 2.58
CA ILE A 17 -16.38 5.50 3.66
C ILE A 17 -15.91 6.52 4.70
N LEU A 18 -15.43 7.68 4.25
CA LEU A 18 -15.04 8.77 5.15
C LEU A 18 -16.22 9.23 6.01
N LEU A 19 -17.42 9.31 5.44
CA LEU A 19 -18.63 9.69 6.17
C LEU A 19 -18.97 8.68 7.28
N GLN A 20 -18.82 7.38 7.03
CA GLN A 20 -19.01 6.32 8.02
C GLN A 20 -18.06 6.49 9.22
N GLU A 21 -16.84 6.98 8.99
CA GLU A 21 -15.86 7.30 10.03
C GLU A 21 -16.03 8.71 10.63
N SER A 22 -17.23 9.30 10.47
CA SER A 22 -17.56 10.66 10.95
C SER A 22 -16.60 11.73 10.40
N ILE A 23 -16.11 11.56 9.17
CA ILE A 23 -15.33 12.56 8.43
C ILE A 23 -16.25 13.18 7.38
N TYR A 24 -16.85 14.31 7.76
CA TYR A 24 -17.81 15.03 6.92
C TYR A 24 -17.13 15.76 5.77
N ASN A 25 -17.81 15.83 4.62
CA ASN A 25 -17.34 16.54 3.43
C ASN A 25 -17.36 18.06 3.63
N LYS A 26 -16.27 18.59 4.17
CA LYS A 26 -15.98 20.02 4.22
C LYS A 26 -15.27 20.43 2.92
N ARG A 27 -15.39 21.71 2.55
CA ARG A 27 -14.85 22.30 1.29
C ARG A 27 -13.43 21.86 0.88
N ASN A 28 -12.52 21.61 1.82
CA ASN A 28 -11.12 21.25 1.55
C ASN A 28 -10.78 19.77 1.84
N LEU A 29 -11.79 18.92 2.07
CA LEU A 29 -11.59 17.52 2.44
C LEU A 29 -10.82 16.77 1.34
N ARG A 30 -11.28 16.86 0.09
CA ARG A 30 -10.64 16.21 -1.07
C ARG A 30 -9.18 16.58 -1.19
N MET A 31 -8.85 17.88 -1.17
CA MET A 31 -7.47 18.34 -1.27
C MET A 31 -6.60 17.92 -0.08
N THR A 32 -7.19 17.82 1.12
CA THR A 32 -6.48 17.30 2.29
C THR A 32 -6.13 15.83 2.08
N VAL A 33 -7.08 15.01 1.63
CA VAL A 33 -6.88 13.57 1.38
C VAL A 33 -5.88 13.36 0.25
N GLU A 34 -6.01 14.10 -0.85
CA GLU A 34 -5.05 14.09 -1.96
C GLU A 34 -3.63 14.44 -1.51
N GLY A 35 -3.48 15.44 -0.65
CA GLY A 35 -2.18 15.78 -0.06
C GLY A 35 -1.60 14.65 0.79
N ILE A 36 -2.44 13.94 1.56
CA ILE A 36 -2.00 12.78 2.36
C ILE A 36 -1.56 11.63 1.45
N LEU A 37 -2.36 11.31 0.43
CA LEU A 37 -2.04 10.25 -0.54
C LEU A 37 -0.77 10.57 -1.33
N TYR A 38 -0.60 11.82 -1.76
CA TYR A 38 0.62 12.29 -2.42
C TYR A 38 1.84 12.08 -1.52
N ARG A 39 1.77 12.47 -0.24
CA ARG A 39 2.86 12.26 0.72
C ARG A 39 3.17 10.79 0.89
N MET A 40 2.16 9.92 0.98
CA MET A 40 2.35 8.47 1.11
C MET A 40 3.02 7.86 -0.11
N ARG A 41 2.62 8.31 -1.31
CA ARG A 41 3.20 7.84 -2.58
C ARG A 41 4.63 8.31 -2.79
N VAL A 42 4.90 9.59 -2.55
CA VAL A 42 6.19 10.22 -2.87
C VAL A 42 7.19 10.10 -1.71
N GLY A 43 6.72 9.96 -0.48
CA GLY A 43 7.58 9.86 0.70
C GLY A 43 8.25 11.16 1.12
N CYS A 44 7.78 12.32 0.63
CA CYS A 44 8.40 13.61 0.95
C CYS A 44 8.17 14.03 2.42
N PRO A 45 9.05 14.87 2.99
CA PRO A 45 8.77 15.55 4.25
C PRO A 45 7.46 16.32 4.19
N TRP A 46 6.73 16.40 5.30
CA TRP A 46 5.45 17.12 5.34
C TRP A 46 5.58 18.58 4.92
N ARG A 47 6.68 19.25 5.29
CA ARG A 47 6.92 20.66 4.94
C ARG A 47 7.08 20.91 3.45
N ASP A 48 7.43 19.87 2.69
CA ASP A 48 7.68 19.94 1.25
C ASP A 48 6.44 19.58 0.43
N LEU A 49 5.30 19.38 1.10
CA LEU A 49 4.03 19.10 0.42
C LEU A 49 3.67 20.26 -0.53
N PRO A 50 3.35 19.98 -1.81
CA PRO A 50 2.96 21.02 -2.76
C PRO A 50 1.78 21.86 -2.25
N ARG A 51 1.91 23.19 -2.35
CA ARG A 51 0.90 24.15 -1.86
C ARG A 51 -0.49 23.98 -2.48
N VAL A 52 -0.59 23.36 -3.66
CA VAL A 52 -1.87 23.08 -4.31
C VAL A 52 -2.80 22.24 -3.43
N PHE A 53 -2.26 21.37 -2.56
CA PHE A 53 -3.05 20.55 -1.64
C PHE A 53 -3.55 21.35 -0.42
N GLY A 54 -2.96 22.51 -0.17
CA GLY A 54 -3.23 23.37 0.98
C GLY A 54 -2.02 23.51 1.90
N CYS A 55 -2.27 24.04 3.10
CA CYS A 55 -1.22 24.24 4.10
C CYS A 55 -0.76 22.90 4.69
N TRP A 56 0.53 22.58 4.52
CA TRP A 56 1.11 21.32 4.99
C TRP A 56 0.83 21.03 6.47
N ASN A 57 0.89 22.05 7.34
CA ASN A 57 0.71 21.88 8.78
C ASN A 57 -0.72 21.46 9.11
N SER A 58 -1.71 22.03 8.41
CA SER A 58 -3.11 21.68 8.56
C SER A 58 -3.38 20.23 8.11
N ILE A 59 -2.74 19.81 7.01
CA ILE A 59 -2.86 18.45 6.48
C ILE A 59 -2.20 17.46 7.44
N TYR A 60 -0.98 17.75 7.91
CA TYR A 60 -0.27 16.94 8.89
C TYR A 60 -1.06 16.78 10.19
N LYS A 61 -1.57 17.88 10.76
CA LYS A 61 -2.38 17.83 12.00
C LYS A 61 -3.62 16.95 11.82
N ARG A 62 -4.28 17.04 10.66
CA ARG A 62 -5.47 16.24 10.36
C ARG A 62 -5.13 14.77 10.16
N PHE A 63 -4.05 14.47 9.42
CA PHE A 63 -3.51 13.12 9.31
C PHE A 63 -3.22 12.54 10.69
N ASN A 64 -2.46 13.25 11.52
CA ASN A 64 -2.08 12.79 12.86
C ASN A 64 -3.29 12.56 13.76
N ALA A 65 -4.27 13.48 13.76
CA ALA A 65 -5.50 13.32 14.53
C ALA A 65 -6.30 12.08 14.11
N TRP A 66 -6.46 11.83 12.81
CA TRP A 66 -7.17 10.66 12.29
C TRP A 66 -6.40 9.35 12.52
N SER A 67 -5.07 9.39 12.49
CA SER A 67 -4.22 8.25 12.81
C SER A 67 -4.35 7.85 14.28
N LEU A 68 -4.27 8.84 15.20
CA LEU A 68 -4.45 8.62 16.63
C LEU A 68 -5.84 8.06 16.96
N SER A 69 -6.88 8.53 16.24
CA SER A 69 -8.25 8.01 16.40
C SER A 69 -8.54 6.74 15.58
N ARG A 70 -7.51 6.10 15.00
CA ARG A 70 -7.60 4.88 14.16
C ARG A 70 -8.49 4.97 12.92
N LYS A 71 -8.94 6.17 12.53
CA LYS A 71 -9.82 6.36 11.37
C LYS A 71 -9.16 5.88 10.08
N TRP A 72 -7.87 6.18 9.88
CA TRP A 72 -7.13 5.67 8.72
C TRP A 72 -7.11 4.15 8.64
N LEU A 73 -6.94 3.49 9.78
CA LEU A 73 -6.94 2.03 9.84
C LEU A 73 -8.32 1.46 9.50
N ASN A 74 -9.39 2.08 10.00
CA ASN A 74 -10.75 1.66 9.70
C ASN A 74 -11.11 1.88 8.22
N ILE A 75 -10.76 3.05 7.66
CA ILE A 75 -10.91 3.34 6.22
C ILE A 75 -10.18 2.29 5.39
N PHE A 76 -8.93 1.97 5.75
CA PHE A 76 -8.14 0.95 5.06
C PHE A 76 -8.81 -0.42 5.11
N LYS A 77 -9.28 -0.85 6.30
CA LYS A 77 -10.01 -2.11 6.46
C LYS A 77 -11.29 -2.16 5.62
N ALA A 78 -12.03 -1.05 5.53
CA ALA A 78 -13.25 -0.98 4.72
C ALA A 78 -12.94 -1.12 3.22
N LEU A 79 -11.84 -0.51 2.75
CA LEU A 79 -11.38 -0.64 1.37
C LEU A 79 -10.86 -2.05 1.05
N ALA A 80 -10.32 -2.77 2.03
CA ALA A 80 -9.81 -4.13 1.86
C ALA A 80 -10.90 -5.22 1.76
N VAL A 81 -12.18 -4.90 2.01
CA VAL A 81 -13.27 -5.89 1.96
C VAL A 81 -13.57 -6.36 0.53
N ASP A 82 -13.47 -5.47 -0.45
CA ASP A 82 -13.76 -5.75 -1.86
C ASP A 82 -12.64 -5.15 -2.73
N PRO A 83 -11.45 -5.78 -2.76
CA PRO A 83 -10.37 -5.32 -3.60
C PRO A 83 -10.73 -5.55 -5.08
N ASP A 84 -10.38 -4.61 -5.96
CA ASP A 84 -10.65 -4.71 -7.41
C ASP A 84 -9.79 -5.77 -8.13
N TRP A 85 -8.92 -6.47 -7.39
CA TRP A 85 -7.99 -7.52 -7.83
C TRP A 85 -7.13 -7.19 -9.06
N GLU A 86 -7.14 -5.94 -9.53
CA GLU A 86 -6.41 -5.49 -10.72
C GLU A 86 -4.89 -5.60 -10.47
N TRP A 87 -4.47 -5.38 -9.22
CA TRP A 87 -3.08 -5.45 -8.79
C TRP A 87 -2.89 -6.52 -7.72
N ARG A 88 -2.12 -7.55 -8.05
CA ARG A 88 -1.65 -8.60 -7.13
C ARG A 88 -0.16 -8.40 -6.88
N PHE A 89 0.22 -8.10 -5.64
CA PHE A 89 1.62 -8.08 -5.25
C PHE A 89 2.04 -9.49 -4.85
N MET A 90 3.04 -10.05 -5.54
CA MET A 90 3.71 -11.27 -5.12
C MET A 90 5.05 -10.89 -4.52
N ASP A 91 5.28 -11.31 -3.28
CA ASP A 91 6.63 -11.31 -2.70
C ASP A 91 7.20 -12.72 -2.72
N GLY A 92 8.53 -12.81 -2.74
CA GLY A 92 9.24 -14.07 -2.81
C GLY A 92 10.50 -14.02 -1.96
N SER A 93 10.62 -14.97 -1.04
CA SER A 93 11.86 -15.22 -0.33
C SER A 93 12.60 -16.40 -0.96
N TYR A 94 13.91 -16.44 -0.82
CA TYR A 94 14.70 -17.59 -1.25
C TYR A 94 15.48 -18.17 -0.07
N VAL A 95 15.57 -19.50 -0.05
CA VAL A 95 16.39 -20.24 0.91
C VAL A 95 17.50 -20.93 0.13
N LYS A 96 18.74 -20.80 0.61
CA LYS A 96 19.89 -21.46 0.00
C LYS A 96 19.83 -22.95 0.30
N ALA A 97 19.96 -23.77 -0.73
CA ALA A 97 20.03 -25.21 -0.55
C ALA A 97 21.40 -25.58 0.02
N HIS A 98 21.43 -26.59 0.91
CA HIS A 98 22.68 -27.11 1.43
C HIS A 98 23.55 -27.65 0.29
N GLN A 99 24.88 -27.55 0.37
CA GLN A 99 25.76 -27.95 -0.73
C GLN A 99 25.60 -29.41 -1.19
N HIS A 100 25.11 -30.29 -0.32
CA HIS A 100 24.83 -31.70 -0.62
C HIS A 100 23.36 -32.01 -0.93
N SER A 101 22.52 -31.00 -1.17
CA SER A 101 21.08 -31.19 -1.38
C SER A 101 20.72 -31.78 -2.75
N ALA A 102 21.67 -31.94 -3.67
CA ALA A 102 21.44 -32.35 -5.06
C ALA A 102 21.99 -33.77 -5.39
N GLY A 103 22.16 -34.62 -4.38
CA GLY A 103 22.86 -35.91 -4.53
C GLY A 103 21.96 -37.14 -4.79
N ALA A 104 20.65 -37.04 -4.56
CA ALA A 104 19.74 -38.18 -4.75
C ALA A 104 19.26 -38.24 -6.21
N ALA A 105 19.55 -39.35 -6.91
CA ALA A 105 19.04 -39.59 -8.25
C ALA A 105 17.54 -39.92 -8.18
N SER A 106 16.70 -38.94 -8.45
CA SER A 106 15.25 -39.06 -8.52
C SER A 106 14.71 -38.30 -9.74
N GLN A 107 13.61 -38.77 -10.32
CA GLN A 107 12.87 -38.03 -11.33
C GLN A 107 11.90 -36.99 -10.72
N GLU A 108 11.75 -36.99 -9.39
CA GLU A 108 10.86 -36.07 -8.69
C GLU A 108 11.45 -34.66 -8.58
N SER A 109 10.62 -33.65 -8.82
CA SER A 109 10.98 -32.25 -8.66
C SER A 109 11.22 -31.91 -7.19
N GLN A 110 12.48 -31.66 -6.82
CA GLN A 110 12.90 -31.30 -5.46
C GLN A 110 12.74 -29.81 -5.13
N ALA A 111 12.10 -29.03 -6.02
CA ALA A 111 11.94 -27.58 -5.89
C ALA A 111 13.26 -26.80 -5.67
N ILE A 112 14.38 -27.29 -6.19
CA ILE A 112 15.69 -26.62 -6.15
C ILE A 112 16.04 -26.11 -7.55
N GLY A 113 16.23 -24.80 -7.67
CA GLY A 113 16.68 -24.12 -8.89
C GLY A 113 18.10 -23.55 -8.76
N LYS A 114 18.77 -23.34 -9.89
CA LYS A 114 20.04 -22.59 -9.94
C LYS A 114 19.76 -21.09 -9.98
N SER A 115 20.42 -20.32 -9.11
CA SER A 115 20.41 -18.86 -9.10
C SER A 115 21.84 -18.30 -9.08
N ARG A 116 21.99 -16.96 -9.10
CA ARG A 116 23.30 -16.31 -8.93
C ARG A 116 23.99 -16.64 -7.60
N ALA A 117 23.23 -17.00 -6.56
CA ALA A 117 23.76 -17.35 -5.24
C ALA A 117 24.03 -18.86 -5.06
N GLY A 118 23.93 -19.65 -6.14
CA GLY A 118 24.01 -21.10 -6.13
C GLY A 118 22.63 -21.77 -6.14
N ASN A 119 22.56 -23.00 -5.63
CA ASN A 119 21.31 -23.75 -5.57
C ASN A 119 20.39 -23.17 -4.49
N THR A 120 19.14 -22.89 -4.86
CA THR A 120 18.16 -22.21 -4.00
C THR A 120 16.75 -22.72 -4.26
N THR A 121 15.90 -22.68 -3.24
CA THR A 121 14.45 -22.82 -3.38
C THR A 121 13.82 -21.44 -3.21
N LYS A 122 12.86 -21.10 -4.09
CA LYS A 122 12.07 -19.87 -3.96
C LYS A 122 10.72 -20.21 -3.35
N ILE A 123 10.34 -19.45 -2.34
CA ILE A 123 9.04 -19.52 -1.70
C ILE A 123 8.32 -18.24 -2.09
N HIS A 124 7.25 -18.38 -2.87
CA HIS A 124 6.38 -17.28 -3.24
C HIS A 124 5.23 -17.20 -2.24
N LEU A 125 4.95 -16.01 -1.73
CA LEU A 125 3.76 -15.76 -0.94
C LEU A 125 2.87 -14.80 -1.73
N ALA A 126 1.73 -15.31 -2.19
CA ALA A 126 0.63 -14.46 -2.59
C ALA A 126 -0.11 -14.04 -1.32
N ILE A 127 -0.11 -12.75 -1.01
CA ILE A 127 -0.88 -12.20 0.09
C ILE A 127 -2.16 -11.63 -0.53
N ASP A 128 -3.31 -12.13 -0.09
CA ASP A 128 -4.58 -11.46 -0.34
C ASP A 128 -4.56 -10.16 0.50
N GLY A 129 -4.73 -9.02 -0.19
CA GLY A 129 -4.80 -7.70 0.46
C GLY A 129 -6.07 -7.53 1.27
#